data_AF-A0A5P0YYG9-F1
#
_entry.id   AF-A0A5P0YYG9-F1
#
_cell.length_a   1.000
_cell.length_b   1.000
_cell.length_c   1.000
_cell.angle_alpha   90.00
_cell.angle_beta   90.00
_cell.angle_gamma   90.00
#
_symmetry.space_group_name_H-M   'P 1'
#
loop_
_entity.id
_entity.type
_entity.pdbx_description
1 polymer ?
#
loop_
_entity_poly.entity_id
_entity_poly.type
_entity_poly.pdbx_seq_one_letter_code
_entity_poly.pdbx_strand_id
1 'polypeptide(L)'
;MAEWKPLPERVHPDVRRLVTEMRRAKDVADLSLSALADATAYSRSSWERCLNGAQLPPRQAVEALATRTGTDRARLLALWELAEYAWSGRGRTTPPTRDHASIA
;
A
#
# COMPACT_ATOMS: atom_id res chain seq x y z
N MET A 1 15.62 -0.64 10.58
CA MET A 1 14.23 -0.16 10.75
C MET A 1 14.01 1.06 9.87
N ALA A 2 12.89 1.14 9.17
CA ALA A 2 12.61 2.30 8.32
C ALA A 2 12.09 3.45 9.20
N GLU A 3 12.60 4.67 8.97
CA GLU A 3 12.11 5.89 9.60
C GLU A 3 10.72 6.25 9.07
N TRP A 4 9.72 5.59 9.62
CA TRP A 4 8.34 5.80 9.18
C TRP A 4 7.85 7.18 9.60
N LYS A 5 7.50 8.02 8.63
CA LYS A 5 6.84 9.30 8.93
C LYS A 5 5.46 9.03 9.54
N PRO A 6 4.99 9.85 10.51
CA PRO A 6 3.60 9.82 10.93
C PRO A 6 2.68 9.96 9.71
N LEU A 7 1.66 9.11 9.66
CA LEU A 7 0.68 9.16 8.58
C LEU A 7 -0.07 10.50 8.66
N PRO A 8 -0.31 11.17 7.51
CA PRO A 8 -1.06 12.42 7.51
C PRO A 8 -2.45 12.23 8.14
N GLU A 9 -2.90 13.20 8.94
CA GLU A 9 -4.20 13.11 9.64
C GLU A 9 -5.39 13.03 8.67
N ARG A 10 -5.23 13.60 7.47
CA ARG A 10 -6.19 13.55 6.36
C ARG A 10 -6.36 12.17 5.70
N VAL A 11 -5.55 11.18 6.06
CA VAL A 11 -5.64 9.83 5.49
C VAL A 11 -6.80 9.07 6.15
N HIS A 12 -7.67 8.46 5.34
CA HIS A 12 -8.80 7.68 5.84
C HIS A 12 -8.35 6.57 6.80
N PRO A 13 -9.11 6.26 7.88
CA PRO A 13 -8.75 5.24 8.85
C PRO A 13 -8.44 3.87 8.23
N ASP A 14 -9.18 3.43 7.20
CA ASP A 14 -8.91 2.15 6.52
C ASP A 14 -7.58 2.14 5.78
N VAL A 15 -7.23 3.23 5.11
CA VAL A 15 -5.93 3.39 4.44
C VAL A 15 -4.82 3.41 5.49
N ARG A 16 -5.02 4.10 6.63
CA ARG A 16 -4.06 4.09 7.75
C ARG A 16 -3.86 2.69 8.30
N ARG A 17 -4.94 1.92 8.48
CA ARG A 17 -4.89 0.54 8.98
C ARG A 17 -4.12 -0.37 8.03
N LEU A 18 -4.41 -0.31 6.73
CA LEU A 18 -3.68 -1.06 5.71
C LEU A 18 -2.17 -0.75 5.78
N VAL A 19 -1.81 0.54 5.75
CA VAL A 19 -0.40 0.97 5.77
C VAL A 19 0.31 0.53 7.04
N THR A 20 -0.35 0.62 8.20
CA THR A 20 0.22 0.14 9.47
C THR A 20 0.47 -1.37 9.44
N GLU A 21 -0.46 -2.18 8.93
CA GLU A 21 -0.24 -3.63 8.82
C GLU A 21 0.87 -3.97 7.82
N MET A 22 0.98 -3.24 6.71
CA MET A 22 2.09 -3.42 5.77
C MET A 22 3.45 -3.07 6.39
N ARG A 23 3.53 -1.96 7.15
CA ARG A 23 4.74 -1.59 7.90
C ARG A 23 5.12 -2.69 8.90
N ARG A 24 4.14 -3.18 9.66
CA ARG A 24 4.34 -4.27 10.63
C ARG A 24 4.82 -5.56 9.97
N ALA A 25 4.19 -5.98 8.87
CA ALA A 25 4.58 -7.18 8.13
C ALA A 25 6.03 -7.07 7.60
N LYS A 26 6.42 -5.89 7.09
CA LYS A 26 7.80 -5.61 6.70
C LYS A 26 8.76 -5.71 7.89
N ASP A 27 8.41 -5.08 9.01
CA ASP A 27 9.27 -5.03 10.20
C ASP A 27 9.42 -6.41 10.87
N VAL A 28 8.37 -7.24 10.90
CA VAL A 28 8.43 -8.63 11.38
C VAL A 28 9.30 -9.51 10.49
N ALA A 29 9.28 -9.27 9.17
CA ALA A 29 10.10 -10.01 8.21
C ALA A 29 11.54 -9.47 8.08
N ASP A 30 11.93 -8.47 8.87
CA ASP A 30 13.21 -7.73 8.80
C ASP A 30 13.57 -7.25 7.38
N LEU A 31 12.56 -6.93 6.57
CA LEU A 31 12.76 -6.54 5.18
C LEU A 31 13.14 -5.06 5.06
N SER A 32 14.19 -4.79 4.29
CA SER A 32 14.53 -3.42 3.87
C SER A 32 13.65 -2.97 2.70
N LEU A 33 13.46 -1.65 2.54
CA LEU A 33 12.74 -1.10 1.39
C LEU A 33 13.42 -1.44 0.06
N SER A 34 14.76 -1.52 0.05
CA SER A 34 15.52 -1.93 -1.14
C SER A 34 15.25 -3.40 -1.46
N ALA A 35 15.28 -4.31 -0.48
CA ALA A 35 14.97 -5.72 -0.71
C ALA A 35 13.51 -5.94 -1.19
N LEU A 36 12.58 -5.10 -0.72
CA LEU A 36 11.21 -5.10 -1.21
C LEU A 36 11.12 -4.55 -2.65
N ALA A 37 11.88 -3.51 -2.98
CA ALA A 37 11.95 -2.97 -4.32
C ALA A 37 12.60 -3.95 -5.31
N ASP A 38 13.69 -4.62 -4.94
CA ASP A 38 14.35 -5.62 -5.78
C ASP A 38 13.48 -6.86 -6.02
N ALA A 39 12.67 -7.23 -5.03
CA ALA A 39 11.76 -8.38 -5.12
C ALA A 39 10.41 -8.06 -5.78
N THR A 40 10.14 -6.80 -6.13
CA THR A 40 8.86 -6.38 -6.73
C THR A 40 9.09 -5.48 -7.94
N ALA A 41 8.05 -5.20 -8.73
CA ALA A 41 8.18 -4.30 -9.88
C ALA A 41 8.19 -2.80 -9.51
N TYR A 42 8.34 -2.46 -8.21
CA TYR A 42 8.18 -1.10 -7.71
C TYR A 42 9.48 -0.56 -7.13
N SER A 43 9.80 0.69 -7.47
CA SER A 43 10.96 1.38 -6.90
C SER A 43 10.82 1.61 -5.38
N ARG A 44 11.96 1.80 -4.71
CA ARG A 44 12.00 2.20 -3.29
C ARG A 44 11.15 3.43 -3.00
N SER A 45 11.22 4.45 -3.84
CA SER A 45 10.45 5.70 -3.67
C SER A 45 8.94 5.45 -3.81
N SER A 46 8.52 4.54 -4.69
CA SER A 46 7.11 4.14 -4.80
C SER A 46 6.63 3.46 -3.52
N TRP A 47 7.43 2.55 -2.98
CA TRP A 47 7.15 1.90 -1.70
C TRP A 47 7.08 2.89 -0.55
N GLU A 48 8.00 3.85 -0.49
CA GLU A 48 8.04 4.86 0.55
C GLU A 48 6.79 5.76 0.52
N ARG A 49 6.34 6.21 -0.64
CA ARG A 49 5.09 6.99 -0.77
C ARG A 49 3.86 6.20 -0.30
N CYS A 50 3.76 4.94 -0.71
CA CYS A 50 2.65 4.08 -0.31
C CYS A 50 2.67 3.83 1.20
N LEU A 51 3.84 3.47 1.74
CA LEU A 51 4.01 3.19 3.16
C LEU A 51 3.99 4.45 4.02
N ASN A 52 4.05 5.66 3.45
CA ASN A 52 3.78 6.92 4.14
C ASN A 52 2.33 7.39 4.01
N GLY A 53 1.46 6.61 3.36
CA GLY A 53 0.04 6.96 3.15
C GLY A 53 -0.15 8.14 2.20
N ALA A 54 0.86 8.48 1.40
CA ALA A 54 0.74 9.53 0.38
C ALA A 54 -0.03 9.05 -0.85
N GLN A 55 -0.07 7.73 -1.08
CA GLN A 55 -0.79 7.09 -2.17
C GLN A 55 -1.30 5.72 -1.69
N LEU A 56 -2.50 5.32 -2.15
CA LEU A 56 -2.96 3.95 -1.95
C LEU A 56 -2.04 2.98 -2.75
N PRO A 57 -1.44 1.96 -2.11
CA PRO A 57 -0.67 0.96 -2.83
C PRO A 57 -1.58 0.21 -3.81
N PRO A 58 -1.11 -0.11 -5.04
CA PRO A 58 -1.87 -0.97 -5.94
C PRO A 58 -2.00 -2.37 -5.34
N ARG A 59 -3.09 -3.07 -5.66
CA ARG A 59 -3.36 -4.43 -5.17
C ARG A 59 -2.16 -5.38 -5.34
N GLN A 60 -1.52 -5.33 -6.51
CA GLN A 60 -0.34 -6.15 -6.82
C GLN A 60 0.84 -5.90 -5.86
N ALA A 61 1.04 -4.66 -5.41
CA ALA A 61 2.07 -4.36 -4.40
C ALA A 61 1.73 -5.05 -3.08
N VAL A 62 0.47 -4.99 -2.65
CA VAL A 62 0.00 -5.64 -1.42
C VAL A 62 0.16 -7.17 -1.50
N GLU A 63 -0.19 -7.77 -2.63
CA GLU A 63 -0.01 -9.21 -2.88
C GLU A 63 1.46 -9.62 -2.85
N ALA A 64 2.32 -8.84 -3.48
CA ALA A 64 3.76 -9.09 -3.48
C ALA A 64 4.35 -8.99 -2.07
N LEU A 65 3.96 -7.98 -1.28
CA LEU A 65 4.39 -7.84 0.11
C LEU A 65 3.93 -9.01 0.97
N ALA A 66 2.67 -9.43 0.88
CA ALA A 66 2.17 -10.59 1.61
C ALA A 66 2.96 -11.86 1.27
N THR A 67 3.26 -12.06 -0.01
CA THR A 67 4.06 -13.20 -0.49
C THR A 67 5.48 -13.17 0.05
N ARG A 68 6.13 -12.00 0.06
CA ARG A 68 7.51 -11.86 0.52
C ARG A 68 7.67 -11.92 2.03
N THR A 69 6.68 -11.43 2.78
CA THR A 69 6.68 -11.44 4.25
C THR A 69 6.11 -12.72 4.85
N GLY A 70 5.50 -13.60 4.04
CA GLY A 70 4.75 -14.75 4.54
C GLY A 70 3.48 -14.37 5.33
N THR A 71 3.04 -13.10 5.23
CA THR A 71 1.82 -12.63 5.88
C THR A 71 0.60 -13.20 5.18
N ASP A 72 -0.49 -13.40 5.93
CA ASP A 72 -1.78 -13.80 5.38
C ASP A 72 -2.24 -12.84 4.27
N ARG A 73 -2.15 -13.32 3.02
CA ARG A 73 -2.50 -12.56 1.81
C ARG A 73 -3.98 -12.19 1.79
N ALA A 74 -4.87 -13.09 2.21
CA ALA A 74 -6.31 -12.84 2.19
C ALA A 74 -6.68 -11.73 3.18
N ARG A 75 -6.11 -11.77 4.39
CA ARG A 75 -6.30 -10.73 5.40
C ARG A 75 -5.79 -9.37 4.92
N LEU A 76 -4.61 -9.34 4.32
CA LEU A 76 -4.01 -8.09 3.85
C LEU A 76 -4.78 -7.50 2.64
N LEU A 77 -5.29 -8.36 1.76
CA LEU A 77 -6.15 -7.97 0.64
C LEU A 77 -7.52 -7.44 1.10
N ALA A 78 -8.13 -8.03 2.11
CA ALA A 78 -9.40 -7.53 2.66
C ALA A 78 -9.25 -6.09 3.22
N LEU A 79 -8.10 -5.79 3.86
CA LEU A 79 -7.79 -4.43 4.29
C LEU A 79 -7.57 -3.48 3.10
N TRP A 80 -6.98 -3.99 2.02
CA TRP A 80 -6.80 -3.22 0.79
C TRP A 80 -8.13 -2.86 0.14
N GLU A 81 -9.11 -3.77 0.12
CA GLU A 81 -10.44 -3.50 -0.44
C GLU A 81 -11.18 -2.39 0.34
N LEU A 82 -11.11 -2.40 1.67
CA LEU A 82 -11.67 -1.34 2.51
C LEU A 82 -10.98 0.01 2.24
N ALA A 83 -9.66 -0.01 2.13
CA ALA A 83 -8.86 1.17 1.82
C ALA A 83 -9.14 1.71 0.41
N GLU A 84 -9.33 0.83 -0.58
CA GLU A 84 -9.70 1.19 -1.95
C GLU A 84 -11.09 1.81 -2.00
N TYR A 85 -12.08 1.23 -1.32
CA TYR A 85 -13.43 1.78 -1.24
C TYR A 85 -13.44 3.21 -0.66
N ALA A 86 -12.67 3.42 0.41
CA ALA A 86 -12.50 4.72 1.03
C ALA A 86 -11.72 5.72 0.15
N TRP A 87 -10.68 5.26 -0.55
CA TRP A 87 -9.81 6.09 -1.37
C TRP A 87 -10.40 6.47 -2.73
N SER A 88 -11.06 5.54 -3.42
CA SER A 88 -11.74 5.78 -4.70
C SER A 88 -12.97 6.68 -4.56
N GLY A 89 -13.33 7.07 -3.34
CA GLY A 89 -14.49 7.90 -3.09
C GLY A 89 -15.79 7.24 -3.51
N ARG A 90 -15.85 5.93 -3.79
CA ARG A 90 -17.07 5.20 -4.18
C ARG A 90 -18.07 4.97 -3.03
N GLY A 91 -17.84 5.60 -1.89
CA GLY A 91 -18.87 5.99 -0.91
C GLY A 91 -19.56 7.33 -1.19
N ARG A 92 -19.16 8.03 -2.26
CA ARG A 92 -19.77 9.24 -2.84
C ARG A 92 -19.86 9.06 -4.35
N THR A 93 -21.08 9.00 -4.88
CA THR A 93 -21.38 8.77 -6.29
C THR A 93 -20.62 9.71 -7.24
N THR A 94 -19.61 9.21 -7.94
CA THR A 94 -19.19 9.67 -9.28
C THR A 94 -18.40 8.56 -10.00
N PRO A 95 -18.68 8.26 -11.29
CA PRO A 95 -18.02 7.19 -12.03
C PRO A 95 -16.56 7.53 -12.38
N PRO A 96 -15.66 6.53 -12.47
CA PRO A 96 -14.24 6.76 -12.75
C PRO A 96 -13.99 7.05 -14.22
N THR A 97 -13.47 8.25 -14.53
CA THR A 97 -12.76 8.48 -15.79
C THR A 97 -11.40 7.78 -15.68
N ARG A 98 -11.28 6.67 -16.39
CA ARG A 98 -10.08 5.84 -16.46
C ARG A 98 -9.14 6.46 -17.50
N ASP A 99 -8.20 7.29 -17.06
CA ASP A 99 -7.08 7.71 -17.91
C ASP A 99 -5.82 6.95 -17.47
N HIS A 100 -5.45 5.96 -18.28
CA HIS A 100 -4.14 5.32 -18.24
C HIS A 100 -3.42 5.70 -19.53
N ALA A 101 -2.87 6.91 -19.58
CA ALA A 101 -1.96 7.33 -20.64
C ALA A 101 -0.50 7.07 -20.23
N SER A 102 0.07 6.05 -20.87
CA SER A 102 1.43 5.90 -21.41
C SER A 102 2.66 6.22 -20.56
N ILE A 103 3.45 5.14 -20.37
CA ILE A 103 4.91 5.15 -20.26
C ILE A 103 5.47 5.42 -21.67
N ALA A 104 6.31 6.45 -21.79
CA ALA A 104 7.24 6.67 -22.90
C ALA A 104 8.62 7.00 -22.31
#